data_AF-G2PHU1-F1
#
_entry.id   AF-G2PHU1-F1
#
_cell.length_a   1.000
_cell.length_b   1.000
_cell.length_c   1.000
_cell.angle_alpha   90.00
_cell.angle_beta   90.00
_cell.angle_gamma   90.00
#
_symmetry.space_group_name_H-M   'P 1'
#
loop_
_entity.id
_entity.type
_entity.pdbx_description
1 polymer ?
#
loop_
_entity_poly.entity_id
_entity_poly.type
_entity_poly.pdbx_seq_one_letter_code
_entity_poly.pdbx_strand_id
1 'polypeptide(L)'
;MDTRKNRATNAVEELPGARGIRHTSSRIGFLAALPPLSPRIQRLLIEGDTEGAYPSDTTQRGGTTSNTAAHAWRITRAVAADAARAGWRRDQFVDAMLLIGSHKAGDHARRMDARRPHEGREWLTRAFNGASEYVATGERIATRQDFYVSLAALRGRVEVAPWKGTAGKTDLKNMLARLAICEQSGDWDHTVSERDLAERMGCSREAVRRSNSRLKDAGRIRQLDRGDHRNGARWMLILHVSRVSQAVSPTVSSGESHDETTPQGPLAGGAMSGLTVRLPRQEPNIDARTATRLMSEDAFAHLGLGGSGLAVVSALAERNGQSAAELVGTASISRPTAFRQLKKLAELGLVQKTAELYYLTEKATEGAGQITEECTEPVQDWEQAAQRLGTAGSGQRRRDRHDRERRHWETTQERLAERRRPATPAPNPRLVPQELVRPDGTVIDSRTGEITEWRVASDGELILPDPWGPEWGPA
;
A
#
# COMPACT_ATOMS: atom_id res chain seq x y z
N MET A 1 -47.22 -52.64 -8.90
CA MET A 1 -46.51 -53.22 -7.75
C MET A 1 -45.03 -53.25 -8.09
N ASP A 2 -44.26 -52.27 -7.62
CA ASP A 2 -43.02 -52.47 -6.87
C ASP A 2 -42.20 -51.18 -6.84
N THR A 3 -42.14 -50.63 -5.64
CA THR A 3 -41.36 -49.47 -5.21
C THR A 3 -39.91 -49.85 -4.96
N ARG A 4 -38.92 -49.24 -5.63
CA ARG A 4 -37.54 -49.18 -5.13
C ARG A 4 -36.86 -47.82 -5.39
N LYS A 5 -36.94 -47.00 -4.34
CA LYS A 5 -36.00 -45.99 -3.80
C LYS A 5 -34.75 -45.65 -4.63
N ASN A 6 -34.72 -44.43 -5.15
CA ASN A 6 -33.51 -43.68 -5.48
C ASN A 6 -32.81 -43.23 -4.18
N ARG A 7 -31.55 -43.65 -3.97
CA ARG A 7 -30.67 -43.15 -2.92
C ARG A 7 -29.59 -42.30 -3.60
N ALA A 8 -29.73 -40.98 -3.52
CA ALA A 8 -28.69 -40.03 -3.91
C ALA A 8 -27.55 -40.08 -2.89
N THR A 9 -26.35 -40.43 -3.35
CA THR A 9 -25.10 -40.26 -2.61
C THR A 9 -24.55 -38.87 -2.89
N ASN A 10 -24.71 -37.96 -1.93
CA ASN A 10 -23.95 -36.71 -1.87
C ASN A 10 -22.52 -37.06 -1.41
N ALA A 11 -21.56 -36.98 -2.32
CA ALA A 11 -20.14 -36.90 -1.97
C ALA A 11 -19.80 -35.41 -1.85
N VAL A 12 -19.72 -34.92 -0.61
CA VAL A 12 -19.10 -33.63 -0.30
C VAL A 12 -17.60 -33.89 -0.24
N GLU A 13 -16.91 -33.38 -1.25
CA GLU A 13 -15.45 -33.37 -1.32
C GLU A 13 -14.94 -32.30 -0.33
N GLU A 14 -14.54 -32.74 0.86
CA GLU A 14 -13.89 -31.90 1.87
C GLU A 14 -12.49 -31.48 1.37
N LEU A 15 -12.34 -30.20 1.03
CA LEU A 15 -11.04 -29.56 0.81
C LEU A 15 -10.30 -29.39 2.16
N PRO A 16 -9.06 -29.88 2.30
CA PRO A 16 -8.29 -29.74 3.53
C PRO A 16 -7.55 -28.39 3.59
N GLY A 17 -7.62 -27.70 4.73
CA GLY A 17 -6.46 -26.94 5.21
C GLY A 17 -6.53 -25.41 5.25
N ALA A 18 -7.65 -24.80 5.62
CA ALA A 18 -7.62 -23.46 6.20
C ALA A 18 -7.46 -23.56 7.73
N ARG A 19 -6.26 -23.88 8.22
CA ARG A 19 -5.91 -23.69 9.64
C ARG A 19 -5.70 -22.20 9.92
N GLY A 20 -6.80 -21.45 9.97
CA GLY A 20 -6.83 -20.16 10.63
C GLY A 20 -6.67 -20.39 12.12
N ILE A 21 -5.49 -20.10 12.66
CA ILE A 21 -5.26 -20.09 14.10
C ILE A 21 -6.15 -18.99 14.70
N ARG A 22 -7.34 -19.37 15.18
CA ARG A 22 -8.20 -18.49 15.98
C ARG A 22 -7.66 -18.48 17.41
N HIS A 23 -6.65 -17.65 17.68
CA HIS A 23 -6.39 -17.24 19.06
C HIS A 23 -7.45 -16.22 19.45
N THR A 24 -8.56 -16.69 20.04
CA THR A 24 -9.47 -15.82 20.77
C THR A 24 -8.79 -15.44 22.08
N SER A 25 -8.08 -14.31 22.12
CA SER A 25 -7.56 -13.77 23.37
C SER A 25 -8.74 -13.54 24.31
N SER A 26 -8.84 -14.36 25.37
CA SER A 26 -10.00 -14.42 26.25
C SER A 26 -10.21 -13.08 26.97
N ARG A 27 -11.44 -12.56 26.96
CA ARG A 27 -11.83 -11.36 27.71
C ARG A 27 -12.05 -11.76 29.17
N ILE A 28 -11.14 -11.38 30.06
CA ILE A 28 -11.23 -11.70 31.49
C ILE A 28 -11.41 -10.41 32.30
N GLY A 29 -12.20 -10.47 33.36
CA GLY A 29 -12.35 -9.38 34.34
C GLY A 29 -13.01 -8.11 33.79
N PHE A 30 -12.41 -6.96 34.07
CA PHE A 30 -12.94 -5.62 33.74
C PHE A 30 -13.32 -5.47 32.26
N LEU A 31 -12.55 -6.05 31.34
CA LEU A 31 -12.83 -5.96 29.91
C LEU A 31 -14.08 -6.74 29.47
N ALA A 32 -14.56 -7.72 30.24
CA ALA A 32 -15.75 -8.50 29.89
C ALA A 32 -17.04 -7.67 30.02
N ALA A 33 -17.05 -6.68 30.91
CA ALA A 33 -18.21 -5.82 31.19
C ALA A 33 -18.35 -4.62 30.22
N LEU A 34 -17.33 -4.35 29.41
CA LEU A 34 -17.33 -3.25 28.43
C LEU A 34 -17.89 -3.70 27.07
N PRO A 35 -18.33 -2.79 26.19
CA PRO A 35 -18.58 -3.13 24.78
C PRO A 35 -17.33 -3.75 24.12
N PRO A 36 -17.45 -4.75 23.24
CA PRO A 36 -16.29 -5.39 22.61
C PRO A 36 -15.54 -4.42 21.68
N LEU A 37 -14.21 -4.43 21.78
CA LEU A 37 -13.33 -3.85 20.76
C LEU A 37 -13.24 -4.80 19.56
N SER A 38 -12.78 -4.29 18.42
CA SER A 38 -12.42 -5.15 17.29
C SER A 38 -11.32 -6.14 17.69
N PRO A 39 -11.32 -7.39 17.17
CA PRO A 39 -10.36 -8.42 17.57
C PRO A 39 -8.89 -7.96 17.43
N ARG A 40 -8.59 -7.19 16.38
CA ARG A 40 -7.25 -6.63 16.15
C ARG A 40 -6.85 -5.62 17.23
N ILE A 41 -7.74 -4.71 17.60
CA ILE A 41 -7.43 -3.68 18.60
C ILE A 41 -7.44 -4.28 20.01
N GLN A 42 -8.27 -5.29 20.26
CA GLN A 42 -8.20 -6.06 21.50
C GLN A 42 -6.83 -6.74 21.65
N ARG A 43 -6.31 -7.35 20.57
CA ARG A 43 -4.96 -7.91 20.55
C ARG A 43 -3.89 -6.83 20.76
N LEU A 44 -4.02 -5.69 20.09
CA LEU A 44 -3.11 -4.54 20.28
C LEU A 44 -3.12 -4.01 21.72
N LEU A 45 -4.28 -3.98 22.38
CA LEU A 45 -4.42 -3.58 23.79
C LEU A 45 -3.67 -4.54 24.71
N ILE A 46 -3.87 -5.85 24.53
CA ILE A 46 -3.35 -6.90 25.41
C ILE A 46 -1.87 -7.17 25.13
N GLU A 47 -1.52 -7.47 23.88
CA GLU A 47 -0.20 -7.96 23.45
C GLU A 47 0.75 -6.84 23.00
N GLY A 48 0.22 -5.65 22.70
CA GLY A 48 0.98 -4.55 22.11
C GLY A 48 1.13 -4.70 20.60
N ASP A 49 1.99 -3.88 19.98
CA ASP A 49 2.20 -3.91 18.53
C ASP A 49 3.19 -5.01 18.12
N THR A 50 2.81 -6.27 18.28
CA THR A 50 3.64 -7.44 17.94
C THR A 50 3.93 -7.56 16.44
N GLU A 51 3.09 -6.95 15.61
CA GLU A 51 3.17 -7.01 14.14
C GLU A 51 3.88 -5.78 13.55
N GLY A 52 4.28 -4.80 14.36
CA GLY A 52 4.92 -3.57 13.89
C GLY A 52 4.01 -2.72 12.97
N ALA A 53 2.69 -2.83 13.14
CA ALA A 53 1.70 -2.14 12.32
C ALA A 53 1.71 -0.61 12.54
N TYR A 54 2.24 -0.15 13.68
CA TYR A 54 2.42 1.24 14.02
C TYR A 54 3.92 1.54 13.98
N PRO A 55 4.47 2.01 12.85
CA PRO A 55 5.90 2.27 12.74
C PRO A 55 6.35 3.24 13.83
N SER A 56 7.60 3.12 14.27
CA SER A 56 8.23 4.04 15.23
C SER A 56 8.88 5.25 14.55
N ASP A 57 8.94 5.27 13.22
CA ASP A 57 9.60 6.34 12.48
C ASP A 57 8.83 7.66 12.56
N THR A 58 9.49 8.64 13.14
CA THR A 58 9.32 10.06 12.84
C THR A 58 10.65 10.56 12.29
N THR A 59 10.71 10.78 10.98
CA THR A 59 11.71 11.62 10.32
C THR A 59 11.48 13.12 10.60
N GLN A 60 10.82 13.47 11.71
CA GLN A 60 10.76 14.86 12.16
C GLN A 60 12.09 15.23 12.80
N ARG A 61 12.98 15.78 11.95
CA ARG A 61 14.07 16.66 12.39
C ARG A 61 13.45 17.76 13.25
N GLY A 62 13.68 17.73 14.57
CA GLY A 62 13.43 18.87 15.46
C GLY A 62 12.49 18.66 16.65
N GLY A 63 12.02 17.44 16.96
CA GLY A 63 11.18 17.19 18.14
C GLY A 63 11.80 16.19 19.12
N THR A 64 12.01 16.60 20.37
CA THR A 64 12.63 15.81 21.48
C THR A 64 11.76 14.65 21.99
N THR A 65 10.89 14.07 21.18
CA THR A 65 10.13 12.87 21.56
C THR A 65 10.84 11.65 21.02
N SER A 66 11.28 10.77 21.92
CA SER A 66 11.92 9.51 21.53
C SER A 66 10.97 8.68 20.65
N ASN A 67 11.51 7.95 19.67
CA ASN A 67 10.75 7.06 18.77
C ASN A 67 9.78 6.13 19.55
N THR A 68 10.14 5.75 20.77
CA THR A 68 9.33 4.96 21.70
C THR A 68 8.05 5.69 22.15
N ALA A 69 8.13 6.99 22.47
CA ALA A 69 6.97 7.78 22.88
C ALA A 69 6.01 8.04 21.70
N ALA A 70 6.56 8.33 20.51
CA ALA A 70 5.77 8.49 19.29
C ALA A 70 5.02 7.21 18.91
N HIS A 71 5.69 6.06 19.00
CA HIS A 71 5.09 4.75 18.81
C HIS A 71 3.98 4.46 19.84
N ALA A 72 4.25 4.66 21.14
CA ALA A 72 3.26 4.47 22.20
C ALA A 72 2.01 5.36 22.03
N TRP A 73 2.20 6.61 21.59
CA TRP A 73 1.10 7.52 21.27
C TRP A 73 0.23 7.01 20.12
N ARG A 74 0.84 6.47 19.06
CA ARG A 74 0.12 5.89 17.91
C ARG A 74 -0.73 4.69 18.32
N ILE A 75 -0.16 3.77 19.12
CA ILE A 75 -0.89 2.63 19.67
C ILE A 75 -2.07 3.12 20.52
N THR A 76 -1.80 4.02 21.46
CA THR A 76 -2.82 4.54 22.38
C THR A 76 -3.98 5.20 21.64
N ARG A 77 -3.69 6.02 20.62
CA ARG A 77 -4.74 6.64 19.80
C ARG A 77 -5.54 5.63 18.99
N ALA A 78 -4.92 4.56 18.50
CA ALA A 78 -5.63 3.52 17.79
C ALA A 78 -6.61 2.76 18.70
N VAL A 79 -6.15 2.37 19.89
CA VAL A 79 -7.01 1.75 20.91
C VAL A 79 -8.13 2.71 21.32
N ALA A 80 -7.81 3.98 21.56
CA ALA A 80 -8.78 5.01 21.93
C ALA A 80 -9.86 5.22 20.85
N ALA A 81 -9.49 5.21 19.57
CA ALA A 81 -10.43 5.37 18.47
C ALA A 81 -11.41 4.20 18.37
N ASP A 82 -10.93 2.97 18.56
CA ASP A 82 -11.81 1.81 18.55
C ASP A 82 -12.70 1.75 19.79
N ALA A 83 -12.16 2.12 20.96
CA ALA A 83 -12.92 2.26 22.20
C ALA A 83 -14.04 3.29 22.05
N ALA A 84 -13.74 4.46 21.49
CA ALA A 84 -14.75 5.49 21.21
C ALA A 84 -15.83 4.97 20.24
N ARG A 85 -15.47 4.24 19.18
CA ARG A 85 -16.43 3.61 18.24
C ARG A 85 -17.30 2.54 18.90
N ALA A 86 -16.71 1.78 19.83
CA ALA A 86 -17.42 0.78 20.62
C ALA A 86 -18.32 1.41 21.70
N GLY A 87 -18.29 2.74 21.87
CA GLY A 87 -19.11 3.45 22.86
C GLY A 87 -18.52 3.42 24.27
N TRP A 88 -17.22 3.16 24.41
CA TRP A 88 -16.56 3.30 25.71
C TRP A 88 -16.58 4.76 26.15
N ARG A 89 -16.63 4.97 27.46
CA ARG A 89 -16.42 6.28 28.06
C ARG A 89 -14.95 6.51 28.37
N ARG A 90 -14.57 7.78 28.55
CA ARG A 90 -13.21 8.20 28.86
C ARG A 90 -12.65 7.53 30.12
N ASP A 91 -13.44 7.47 31.19
CA ASP A 91 -13.11 6.78 32.46
C ASP A 91 -12.78 5.31 32.21
N GLN A 92 -13.64 4.62 31.47
CA GLN A 92 -13.47 3.20 31.14
C GLN A 92 -12.19 2.95 30.33
N PHE A 93 -11.87 3.83 29.37
CA PHE A 93 -10.64 3.74 28.59
C PHE A 93 -9.39 3.97 29.46
N VAL A 94 -9.39 5.01 30.30
CA VAL A 94 -8.25 5.31 31.18
C VAL A 94 -8.01 4.19 32.17
N ASP A 95 -9.07 3.68 32.81
CA ASP A 95 -8.97 2.59 33.78
C ASP A 95 -8.51 1.29 33.11
N ALA A 96 -9.01 0.97 31.91
CA ALA A 96 -8.51 -0.16 31.13
C ALA A 96 -7.01 -0.03 30.86
N MET A 97 -6.54 1.13 30.40
CA MET A 97 -5.13 1.34 30.04
C MET A 97 -4.20 1.35 31.28
N LEU A 98 -4.70 1.71 32.46
CA LEU A 98 -3.89 1.74 33.69
C LEU A 98 -3.93 0.44 34.49
N LEU A 99 -4.81 -0.50 34.15
CA LEU A 99 -4.87 -1.80 34.82
C LEU A 99 -3.52 -2.54 34.73
N ILE A 100 -2.90 -2.76 35.89
CA ILE A 100 -1.55 -3.33 36.01
C ILE A 100 -1.54 -4.79 35.53
N GLY A 101 -0.52 -5.14 34.75
CA GLY A 101 -0.24 -6.53 34.36
C GLY A 101 -1.05 -7.11 33.20
N SER A 102 -2.10 -6.42 32.72
CA SER A 102 -3.00 -6.98 31.70
C SER A 102 -2.85 -6.40 30.29
N HIS A 103 -2.49 -5.12 30.14
CA HIS A 103 -2.55 -4.45 28.82
C HIS A 103 -1.25 -3.76 28.44
N LYS A 104 -0.53 -4.31 27.45
CA LYS A 104 0.74 -3.76 26.93
C LYS A 104 0.60 -2.36 26.34
N ALA A 105 -0.52 -2.03 25.71
CA ALA A 105 -0.75 -0.69 25.15
C ALA A 105 -0.66 0.43 26.22
N GLY A 106 -0.96 0.10 27.49
CA GLY A 106 -0.89 1.03 28.62
C GLY A 106 0.48 1.19 29.27
N ASP A 107 1.50 0.41 28.87
CA ASP A 107 2.81 0.39 29.53
C ASP A 107 3.50 1.76 29.54
N HIS A 108 3.32 2.57 28.50
CA HIS A 108 3.90 3.90 28.44
C HIS A 108 3.24 4.86 29.43
N ALA A 109 1.90 4.91 29.44
CA ALA A 109 1.15 5.77 30.36
C ALA A 109 1.43 5.39 31.83
N ARG A 110 1.53 4.09 32.15
CA ARG A 110 1.90 3.63 33.50
C ARG A 110 3.32 4.06 33.90
N ARG A 111 4.28 4.01 32.97
CA ARG A 111 5.65 4.51 33.22
C ARG A 111 5.69 6.02 33.41
N MET A 112 4.83 6.78 32.73
CA MET A 112 4.69 8.22 32.98
C MET A 112 4.13 8.46 34.38
N ASP A 113 3.04 7.79 34.75
CA ASP A 113 2.39 7.93 36.06
C ASP A 113 3.31 7.52 37.22
N ALA A 114 4.15 6.49 37.02
CA ALA A 114 5.16 6.06 37.99
C ALA A 114 6.28 7.09 38.22
N ARG A 115 6.56 7.96 37.24
CA ARG A 115 7.55 9.04 37.38
C ARG A 115 6.94 10.31 37.93
N ARG A 116 5.73 10.63 37.47
CA ARG A 116 4.95 11.82 37.84
C ARG A 116 3.48 11.43 37.94
N PRO A 117 2.92 11.35 39.15
CA PRO A 117 1.51 11.03 39.34
C PRO A 117 0.62 11.93 38.49
N HIS A 118 -0.44 11.38 37.91
CA HIS A 118 -1.45 12.02 37.06
C HIS A 118 -1.04 12.29 35.60
N GLU A 119 0.24 12.32 35.26
CA GLU A 119 0.69 12.62 33.89
C GLU A 119 0.23 11.54 32.90
N GLY A 120 0.23 10.27 33.32
CA GLY A 120 -0.25 9.15 32.50
C GLY A 120 -1.75 9.24 32.22
N ARG A 121 -2.55 9.62 33.23
CA ARG A 121 -4.01 9.80 33.12
C ARG A 121 -4.38 10.94 32.17
N GLU A 122 -3.70 12.07 32.28
CA GLU A 122 -3.91 13.22 31.38
C GLU A 122 -3.54 12.89 29.94
N TRP A 123 -2.44 12.17 29.75
CA TRP A 123 -1.98 11.72 28.44
C TRP A 123 -3.00 10.79 27.77
N LEU A 124 -3.54 9.81 28.50
CA LEU A 124 -4.61 8.92 28.02
C LEU A 124 -5.91 9.69 27.73
N THR A 125 -6.28 10.63 28.60
CA THR A 125 -7.45 11.50 28.40
C THR A 125 -7.34 12.30 27.11
N ARG A 126 -6.16 12.88 26.84
CA ARG A 126 -5.89 13.62 25.59
C ARG A 126 -6.03 12.72 24.36
N ALA A 127 -5.50 11.51 24.44
CA ALA A 127 -5.63 10.54 23.35
C ALA A 127 -7.11 10.17 23.09
N PHE A 128 -7.89 9.94 24.15
CA PHE A 128 -9.30 9.59 24.06
C PHE A 128 -10.18 10.73 23.53
N ASN A 129 -9.98 11.95 24.01
CA ASN A 129 -10.72 13.11 23.54
C ASN A 129 -10.48 13.34 22.03
N GLY A 130 -9.21 13.36 21.61
CA GLY A 130 -8.87 13.54 20.19
C GLY A 130 -9.31 12.37 19.30
N ALA A 131 -9.39 11.16 19.85
CA ALA A 131 -9.95 10.01 19.15
C ALA A 131 -11.48 10.10 19.03
N SER A 132 -12.17 10.55 20.07
CA SER A 132 -13.62 10.73 20.08
C SER A 132 -14.05 11.82 19.10
N GLU A 133 -13.33 12.94 19.06
CA GLU A 133 -13.54 14.01 18.07
C GLU A 133 -13.32 13.51 16.64
N TYR A 134 -12.26 12.73 16.41
CA TYR A 134 -12.00 12.09 15.12
C TYR A 134 -13.11 11.12 14.71
N VAL A 135 -13.63 10.34 15.65
CA VAL A 135 -14.73 9.40 15.39
C VAL A 135 -16.05 10.14 15.13
N ALA A 136 -16.30 11.23 15.84
CA ALA A 136 -17.50 12.06 15.66
C ALA A 136 -17.51 12.82 14.32
N THR A 137 -16.33 13.18 13.81
CA THR A 137 -16.17 13.89 12.52
C THR A 137 -16.01 12.96 11.32
N GLY A 138 -15.65 11.69 11.54
CA GLY A 138 -15.51 10.70 10.47
C GLY A 138 -16.86 10.10 10.06
N GLU A 139 -17.08 9.95 8.75
CA GLU A 139 -18.19 9.15 8.24
C GLU A 139 -18.03 7.70 8.74
N ARG A 140 -18.98 7.26 9.56
CA ARG A 140 -19.00 5.89 10.08
C ARG A 140 -19.46 4.96 8.96
N ILE A 141 -18.55 4.12 8.47
CA ILE A 141 -18.89 2.99 7.62
C ILE A 141 -19.38 1.88 8.55
N ALA A 142 -20.70 1.83 8.77
CA ALA A 142 -21.33 0.84 9.65
C ALA A 142 -21.74 -0.42 8.88
N THR A 143 -22.05 -0.26 7.58
CA THR A 143 -22.54 -1.32 6.72
C THR A 143 -21.70 -1.46 5.45
N ARG A 144 -21.87 -2.61 4.77
CA ARG A 144 -21.29 -2.83 3.44
C ARG A 144 -21.86 -1.85 2.39
N GLN A 145 -23.10 -1.39 2.57
CA GLN A 145 -23.68 -0.38 1.70
C GLN A 145 -22.97 0.96 1.88
N ASP A 146 -22.68 1.36 3.13
CA ASP A 146 -21.94 2.59 3.42
C ASP A 146 -20.55 2.54 2.77
N PHE A 147 -19.90 1.38 2.75
CA PHE A 147 -18.63 1.19 2.05
C PHE A 147 -18.75 1.55 0.57
N TYR A 148 -19.75 1.00 -0.14
CA TYR A 148 -19.93 1.29 -1.56
C TYR A 148 -20.31 2.75 -1.83
N VAL A 149 -21.08 3.38 -0.95
CA VAL A 149 -21.40 4.82 -1.02
C VAL A 149 -20.13 5.66 -0.86
N SER A 150 -19.32 5.38 0.16
CA SER A 150 -18.05 6.08 0.38
C SER A 150 -17.02 5.80 -0.73
N LEU A 151 -17.02 4.60 -1.32
CA LEU A 151 -16.20 4.25 -2.48
C LEU A 151 -16.61 5.03 -3.72
N ALA A 152 -17.92 5.16 -3.98
CA ALA A 152 -18.46 6.00 -5.06
C ALA A 152 -18.09 7.48 -4.85
N ALA A 153 -18.19 7.99 -3.63
CA ALA A 153 -17.77 9.36 -3.30
C ALA A 153 -16.25 9.57 -3.51
N LEU A 154 -15.41 8.59 -3.14
CA LEU A 154 -13.98 8.66 -3.42
C LEU A 154 -13.69 8.63 -4.93
N ARG A 155 -14.41 7.78 -5.69
CA ARG A 155 -14.33 7.73 -7.14
C ARG A 155 -14.65 9.09 -7.77
N GLY A 156 -15.77 9.72 -7.39
CA GLY A 156 -16.14 11.06 -7.86
C GLY A 156 -15.05 12.10 -7.59
N ARG A 157 -14.40 12.06 -6.41
CA ARG A 157 -13.26 12.95 -6.12
C ARG A 157 -12.03 12.68 -6.97
N VAL A 158 -11.79 11.43 -7.38
CA VAL A 158 -10.69 11.07 -8.28
C VAL A 158 -10.99 11.54 -9.71
N GLU A 159 -12.23 11.45 -10.16
CA GLU A 159 -12.70 11.89 -11.48
C GLU A 159 -12.51 13.39 -11.69
N VAL A 160 -12.80 14.20 -10.65
CA VAL A 160 -12.68 15.66 -10.72
C VAL A 160 -11.31 16.22 -10.31
N ALA A 161 -10.37 15.37 -9.92
CA ALA A 161 -9.04 15.81 -9.52
C ALA A 161 -8.14 16.13 -10.74
N PRO A 162 -7.32 17.20 -10.70
CA PRO A 162 -6.44 17.55 -11.80
C PRO A 162 -5.18 16.67 -11.83
N TRP A 163 -5.22 15.59 -12.63
CA TRP A 163 -4.09 14.69 -12.85
C TRP A 163 -3.17 15.20 -13.98
N LYS A 164 -2.36 16.21 -13.67
CA LYS A 164 -1.51 16.90 -14.66
C LYS A 164 -0.24 16.13 -14.99
N GLY A 165 0.14 16.16 -16.27
CA GLY A 165 1.39 15.57 -16.77
C GLY A 165 1.44 14.04 -16.71
N THR A 166 2.54 13.47 -17.20
CA THR A 166 2.71 12.01 -17.32
C THR A 166 2.69 11.30 -15.97
N ALA A 167 3.31 11.90 -14.95
CA ALA A 167 3.29 11.39 -13.58
C ALA A 167 1.87 11.35 -13.02
N GLY A 168 1.10 12.44 -13.16
CA GLY A 168 -0.29 12.51 -12.73
C GLY A 168 -1.19 11.49 -13.43
N LYS A 169 -1.00 11.25 -14.74
CA LYS A 169 -1.75 10.19 -15.45
C LYS A 169 -1.44 8.79 -14.94
N THR A 170 -0.20 8.55 -14.52
CA THR A 170 0.17 7.27 -13.90
C THR A 170 -0.47 7.13 -12.52
N ASP A 171 -0.53 8.22 -11.75
CA ASP A 171 -1.15 8.24 -10.42
C ASP A 171 -2.67 8.05 -10.49
N LEU A 172 -3.32 8.66 -11.50
CA LEU A 172 -4.72 8.40 -11.82
C LEU A 172 -4.97 6.91 -12.08
N LYS A 173 -4.22 6.30 -13.01
CA LYS A 173 -4.35 4.86 -13.32
C LYS A 173 -4.18 3.99 -12.08
N ASN A 174 -3.24 4.35 -11.20
CA ASN A 174 -3.01 3.63 -9.94
C ASN A 174 -4.21 3.73 -9.00
N MET A 175 -4.73 4.94 -8.78
CA MET A 175 -5.93 5.14 -7.96
C MET A 175 -7.13 4.38 -8.51
N LEU A 176 -7.36 4.44 -9.83
CA LEU A 176 -8.45 3.70 -10.48
C LEU A 176 -8.30 2.17 -10.34
N ALA A 177 -7.11 1.63 -10.58
CA ALA A 177 -6.84 0.21 -10.41
C ALA A 177 -7.09 -0.25 -8.97
N ARG A 178 -6.71 0.55 -7.98
CA ARG A 178 -6.95 0.24 -6.57
C ARG A 178 -8.42 0.37 -6.17
N LEU A 179 -9.13 1.37 -6.68
CA LEU A 179 -10.58 1.50 -6.49
C LEU A 179 -11.31 0.26 -7.01
N ALA A 180 -10.91 -0.27 -8.17
CA ALA A 180 -11.47 -1.50 -8.72
C ALA A 180 -11.19 -2.73 -7.84
N ILE A 181 -9.99 -2.83 -7.25
CA ILE A 181 -9.66 -3.91 -6.30
C ILE A 181 -10.52 -3.81 -5.04
N CYS A 182 -10.65 -2.61 -4.47
CA CYS A 182 -11.49 -2.34 -3.29
C CYS A 182 -12.98 -2.64 -3.57
N GLU A 183 -13.47 -2.30 -4.76
CA GLU A 183 -14.85 -2.62 -5.17
C GLU A 183 -15.10 -4.13 -5.21
N GLN A 184 -14.13 -4.89 -5.75
CA GLN A 184 -14.18 -6.35 -5.83
C GLN A 184 -14.08 -7.01 -4.45
N SER A 185 -13.19 -6.51 -3.58
CA SER A 185 -13.01 -7.07 -2.23
C SER A 185 -14.13 -6.66 -1.26
N GLY A 186 -14.76 -5.50 -1.49
CA GLY A 186 -15.68 -4.90 -0.52
C GLY A 186 -14.98 -4.33 0.71
N ASP A 187 -13.69 -3.98 0.60
CA ASP A 187 -12.87 -3.47 1.70
C ASP A 187 -11.93 -2.34 1.23
N TRP A 188 -11.57 -1.44 2.14
CA TRP A 188 -10.59 -0.38 1.94
C TRP A 188 -9.15 -0.90 1.94
N ASP A 189 -8.95 -2.03 2.62
CA ASP A 189 -7.69 -2.74 2.68
C ASP A 189 -7.60 -3.73 1.52
N HIS A 190 -6.45 -3.75 0.86
CA HIS A 190 -6.22 -4.67 -0.25
C HIS A 190 -4.76 -5.07 -0.38
N THR A 191 -4.57 -6.30 -0.83
CA THR A 191 -3.24 -6.87 -1.10
C THR A 191 -2.98 -6.82 -2.59
N VAL A 192 -1.91 -6.15 -3.01
CA VAL A 192 -1.52 -6.09 -4.42
C VAL A 192 0.00 -5.98 -4.57
N SER A 193 0.57 -6.80 -5.46
CA SER A 193 1.99 -6.69 -5.81
C SER A 193 2.24 -5.56 -6.80
N GLU A 194 3.44 -4.98 -6.82
CA GLU A 194 3.79 -3.94 -7.82
C GLU A 194 3.62 -4.44 -9.27
N ARG A 195 3.79 -5.75 -9.50
CA ARG A 195 3.68 -6.36 -10.85
C ARG A 195 2.24 -6.52 -11.30
N ASP A 196 1.38 -7.09 -10.44
CA ASP A 196 -0.06 -7.20 -10.70
C ASP A 196 -0.67 -5.81 -10.92
N LEU A 197 -0.30 -4.85 -10.07
CA LEU A 197 -0.75 -3.46 -10.25
C LEU A 197 -0.25 -2.85 -11.57
N ALA A 198 0.99 -3.14 -11.99
CA ALA A 198 1.52 -2.66 -13.27
C ALA A 198 0.80 -3.26 -14.47
N GLU A 199 0.39 -4.52 -14.38
CA GLU A 199 -0.41 -5.21 -15.41
C GLU A 199 -1.80 -4.59 -15.52
N ARG A 200 -2.49 -4.39 -14.39
CA ARG A 200 -3.80 -3.72 -14.34
C ARG A 200 -3.77 -2.29 -14.88
N MET A 201 -2.69 -1.55 -14.62
CA MET A 201 -2.52 -0.17 -15.09
C MET A 201 -1.99 -0.07 -16.54
N GLY A 202 -1.54 -1.18 -17.13
CA GLY A 202 -0.88 -1.17 -18.43
C GLY A 202 0.45 -0.40 -18.45
N CYS A 203 1.22 -0.40 -17.34
CA CYS A 203 2.47 0.36 -17.22
C CYS A 203 3.66 -0.52 -16.74
N SER A 204 4.83 0.08 -16.49
CA SER A 204 5.98 -0.67 -15.97
C SER A 204 5.94 -0.77 -14.44
N ARG A 205 6.56 -1.81 -13.87
CA ARG A 205 6.72 -1.98 -12.41
C ARG A 205 7.36 -0.74 -11.75
N GLU A 206 8.36 -0.16 -12.40
CA GLU A 206 9.04 1.04 -11.91
C GLU A 206 8.13 2.28 -11.91
N ALA A 207 7.24 2.41 -12.90
CA ALA A 207 6.24 3.47 -12.90
C ALA A 207 5.25 3.31 -11.73
N VAL A 208 4.84 2.08 -11.42
CA VAL A 208 4.01 1.77 -10.23
C VAL A 208 4.73 2.13 -8.95
N ARG A 209 6.00 1.75 -8.79
CA ARG A 209 6.78 2.09 -7.59
C ARG A 209 6.84 3.59 -7.34
N ARG A 210 7.19 4.36 -8.37
CA ARG A 210 7.25 5.83 -8.27
C ARG A 210 5.88 6.43 -7.98
N SER A 211 4.84 5.89 -8.59
CA SER A 211 3.46 6.31 -8.34
C SER A 211 3.02 6.01 -6.90
N ASN A 212 3.33 4.82 -6.38
CA ASN A 212 3.05 4.47 -4.98
C ASN A 212 3.76 5.41 -4.01
N SER A 213 5.01 5.79 -4.28
CA SER A 213 5.72 6.79 -3.46
C SER A 213 4.97 8.11 -3.46
N ARG A 214 4.68 8.69 -4.64
CA ARG A 214 3.97 9.97 -4.73
C ARG A 214 2.59 9.96 -4.08
N LEU A 215 1.81 8.89 -4.29
CA LEU A 215 0.48 8.75 -3.68
C LEU A 215 0.54 8.57 -2.17
N LYS A 216 1.59 7.90 -1.66
CA LYS A 216 1.86 7.78 -0.22
C LYS A 216 2.25 9.13 0.38
N ASP A 217 3.16 9.85 -0.27
CA ASP A 217 3.61 11.18 0.15
C ASP A 217 2.45 12.20 0.11
N ALA A 218 1.54 12.07 -0.87
CA ALA A 218 0.33 12.86 -0.98
C ALA A 218 -0.81 12.41 -0.04
N GLY A 219 -0.59 11.40 0.81
CA GLY A 219 -1.58 10.91 1.76
C GLY A 219 -2.85 10.33 1.11
N ARG A 220 -2.75 9.81 -0.12
CA ARG A 220 -3.87 9.18 -0.84
C ARG A 220 -3.97 7.68 -0.58
N ILE A 221 -2.83 7.05 -0.32
CA ILE A 221 -2.73 5.63 0.02
C ILE A 221 -1.82 5.46 1.23
N ARG A 222 -2.04 4.38 1.98
CA ARG A 222 -1.18 3.97 3.07
C ARG A 222 -0.72 2.53 2.84
N GLN A 223 0.57 2.29 3.03
CA GLN A 223 1.10 0.94 3.10
C GLN A 223 0.90 0.40 4.52
N LEU A 224 0.20 -0.73 4.64
CA LEU A 224 -0.04 -1.41 5.91
C LEU A 224 1.00 -2.50 6.17
N ASP A 225 1.44 -3.17 5.12
CA ASP A 225 2.47 -4.21 5.17
C ASP A 225 3.36 -4.11 3.92
N ARG A 226 4.65 -4.42 4.08
CA ARG A 226 5.60 -4.54 2.96
C ARG A 226 5.31 -5.75 2.08
N GLY A 227 4.58 -6.74 2.59
CA GLY A 227 4.39 -8.02 1.91
C GLY A 227 5.67 -8.85 1.97
N ASP A 228 5.58 -10.08 1.48
CA ASP A 228 6.71 -11.01 1.43
C ASP A 228 6.97 -11.47 -0.01
N HIS A 229 7.76 -12.54 -0.19
CA HIS A 229 8.11 -13.05 -1.52
C HIS A 229 6.94 -13.77 -2.21
N ARG A 230 5.90 -14.20 -1.48
CA ARG A 230 4.70 -14.90 -1.97
C ARG A 230 3.47 -14.00 -2.00
N ASN A 231 3.41 -13.03 -1.10
CA ASN A 231 2.27 -12.17 -0.87
C ASN A 231 2.60 -10.72 -1.26
N GLY A 232 1.67 -10.08 -1.99
CA GLY A 232 1.77 -8.66 -2.30
C GLY A 232 1.81 -7.79 -1.04
N ALA A 233 2.25 -6.54 -1.19
CA ALA A 233 2.13 -5.56 -0.12
C ALA A 233 0.65 -5.29 0.18
N ARG A 234 0.32 -5.09 1.46
CA ARG A 234 -1.03 -4.69 1.87
C ARG A 234 -1.13 -3.18 1.96
N TRP A 235 -2.18 -2.62 1.39
CA TRP A 235 -2.42 -1.19 1.25
C TRP A 235 -3.81 -0.83 1.73
N MET A 236 -4.02 0.46 2.00
CA MET A 236 -5.32 1.05 2.34
C MET A 236 -5.50 2.33 1.53
N LEU A 237 -6.68 2.56 0.95
CA LEU A 237 -7.03 3.86 0.37
C LEU A 237 -7.45 4.84 1.48
N ILE A 238 -6.99 6.08 1.39
CA ILE A 238 -7.34 7.11 2.37
C ILE A 238 -8.55 7.91 1.84
N LEU A 239 -9.67 7.80 2.56
CA LEU A 239 -10.94 8.48 2.28
C LEU A 239 -10.84 10.01 2.34
N HIS A 240 -10.03 10.53 3.26
CA HIS A 240 -9.81 11.96 3.40
C HIS A 240 -8.62 12.37 2.56
N VAL A 241 -8.91 12.86 1.36
CA VAL A 241 -8.03 13.81 0.72
C VAL A 241 -8.08 15.06 1.57
N SER A 242 -7.24 15.14 2.60
CA SER A 242 -7.23 16.29 3.49
C SER A 242 -7.13 17.57 2.65
N ARG A 243 -8.02 18.52 2.92
CA ARG A 243 -7.92 19.92 2.48
C ARG A 243 -6.69 20.58 3.10
N VAL A 244 -5.48 20.06 2.88
CA VAL A 244 -4.23 20.74 3.26
C VAL A 244 -3.87 21.70 2.14
N SER A 245 -4.68 22.75 1.98
CA SER A 245 -4.32 23.97 1.21
C SER A 245 -5.34 25.11 1.38
N GLN A 246 -6.14 25.13 2.46
CA GLN A 246 -6.96 26.29 2.82
C GLN A 246 -6.85 26.58 4.32
N ALA A 247 -5.66 26.96 4.74
CA ALA A 247 -5.48 27.86 5.87
C ALA A 247 -4.43 28.87 5.44
N VAL A 248 -4.89 30.11 5.26
CA VAL A 248 -4.12 31.28 4.85
C VAL A 248 -3.14 31.65 5.96
N SER A 249 -1.90 31.96 5.57
CA SER A 249 -1.19 33.14 6.08
C SER A 249 -0.34 33.75 4.96
N PRO A 250 -0.45 35.07 4.71
CA PRO A 250 0.31 35.76 3.69
C PRO A 250 1.59 36.29 4.32
N THR A 251 2.75 35.73 3.98
CA THR A 251 4.00 36.45 4.14
C THR A 251 4.97 36.06 3.04
N VAL A 252 5.37 37.10 2.31
CA VAL A 252 6.39 37.12 1.27
C VAL A 252 7.67 36.46 1.80
N SER A 253 8.14 35.43 1.13
CA SER A 253 9.55 35.03 1.14
C SER A 253 9.84 34.20 -0.09
N SER A 254 10.34 34.90 -1.10
CA SER A 254 11.28 34.42 -2.10
C SER A 254 12.43 33.61 -1.48
N GLY A 255 12.93 32.63 -2.23
CA GLY A 255 14.01 31.70 -1.87
C GLY A 255 13.85 30.41 -2.67
N GLU A 256 13.88 30.51 -4.00
CA GLU A 256 15.08 30.23 -4.80
C GLU A 256 15.42 28.73 -4.86
N SER A 257 14.94 28.15 -5.94
CA SER A 257 15.36 26.88 -6.51
C SER A 257 16.71 27.12 -7.20
N HIS A 258 17.77 26.52 -6.68
CA HIS A 258 19.00 26.34 -7.45
C HIS A 258 18.84 25.13 -8.36
N ASP A 259 18.60 25.40 -9.64
CA ASP A 259 19.38 24.77 -10.71
C ASP A 259 19.39 25.75 -11.88
N GLU A 260 20.47 26.53 -11.91
CA GLU A 260 20.83 27.47 -12.96
C GLU A 260 21.38 26.73 -14.18
N THR A 261 20.90 27.10 -15.37
CA THR A 261 21.75 27.34 -16.57
C THR A 261 20.91 28.06 -17.64
N THR A 262 20.67 29.35 -17.40
CA THR A 262 20.91 30.56 -18.25
C THR A 262 20.76 30.50 -19.79
N PRO A 263 20.38 31.59 -20.52
CA PRO A 263 19.76 32.88 -20.14
C PRO A 263 18.52 33.32 -20.97
N GLN A 264 17.70 34.22 -20.40
CA GLN A 264 16.95 35.23 -21.17
C GLN A 264 17.92 36.31 -21.70
N GLY A 265 17.85 36.66 -22.99
CA GLY A 265 17.19 37.88 -23.48
C GLY A 265 17.83 38.33 -24.81
N PRO A 266 17.14 39.14 -25.65
CA PRO A 266 16.92 40.54 -25.29
C PRO A 266 15.47 41.05 -25.47
N LEU A 267 15.30 42.28 -24.98
CA LEU A 267 14.11 43.07 -24.71
C LEU A 267 13.23 43.47 -25.90
N ALA A 268 11.97 43.80 -25.54
CA ALA A 268 11.08 44.83 -26.10
C ALA A 268 10.81 44.86 -27.61
N GLY A 269 9.63 44.35 -28.00
CA GLY A 269 8.97 44.65 -29.27
C GLY A 269 7.48 44.37 -29.13
N GLY A 270 6.66 45.42 -29.17
CA GLY A 270 5.23 45.33 -28.91
C GLY A 270 4.44 44.55 -29.95
N ALA A 271 3.41 43.85 -29.47
CA ALA A 271 2.15 43.65 -30.17
C ALA A 271 1.13 43.11 -29.16
N MET A 272 0.21 43.97 -28.71
CA MET A 272 -1.22 43.68 -28.53
C MET A 272 -1.57 42.18 -28.37
N SER A 273 -1.26 41.57 -27.23
CA SER A 273 -2.03 40.39 -26.80
C SER A 273 -3.32 40.92 -26.19
N GLY A 274 -4.34 41.02 -27.05
CA GLY A 274 -5.69 41.36 -26.64
C GLY A 274 -6.16 40.52 -25.45
N LEU A 275 -7.16 41.03 -24.74
CA LEU A 275 -7.90 40.32 -23.70
C LEU A 275 -7.99 38.83 -24.05
N THR A 276 -7.14 38.01 -23.43
CA THR A 276 -7.39 36.58 -23.39
C THR A 276 -8.53 36.44 -22.42
N VAL A 277 -9.75 36.43 -22.99
CA VAL A 277 -10.93 35.91 -22.31
C VAL A 277 -10.50 34.57 -21.74
N ARG A 278 -10.23 34.55 -20.43
CA ARG A 278 -9.97 33.31 -19.71
C ARG A 278 -11.27 32.55 -19.81
N LEU A 279 -11.35 31.66 -20.80
CA LEU A 279 -12.42 30.66 -20.88
C LEU A 279 -12.58 30.08 -19.46
N PRO A 280 -13.83 29.97 -18.96
CA PRO A 280 -14.06 29.40 -17.64
C PRO A 280 -13.31 28.08 -17.58
N ARG A 281 -12.37 28.00 -16.64
CA ARG A 281 -11.48 26.85 -16.50
C ARG A 281 -12.35 25.67 -16.12
N GLN A 282 -12.75 24.89 -17.12
CA GLN A 282 -13.58 23.72 -16.89
C GLN A 282 -12.83 22.76 -15.97
N GLU A 283 -13.54 22.30 -14.95
CA GLU A 283 -12.99 21.37 -13.97
C GLU A 283 -12.62 20.06 -14.66
N PRO A 284 -11.56 19.38 -14.20
CA PRO A 284 -11.28 18.02 -14.64
C PRO A 284 -12.54 17.18 -14.46
N ASN A 285 -12.88 16.36 -15.44
CA ASN A 285 -13.96 15.40 -15.31
C ASN A 285 -13.71 14.27 -16.31
N ILE A 286 -13.62 13.04 -15.80
CA ILE A 286 -13.36 11.83 -16.57
C ILE A 286 -14.26 10.71 -16.05
N ASP A 287 -14.75 9.84 -16.92
CA ASP A 287 -15.44 8.63 -16.48
C ASP A 287 -14.43 7.60 -15.97
N ALA A 288 -14.39 7.37 -14.65
CA ALA A 288 -13.47 6.41 -14.05
C ALA A 288 -13.73 4.98 -14.49
N ARG A 289 -14.98 4.60 -14.83
CA ARG A 289 -15.31 3.23 -15.22
C ARG A 289 -14.75 2.93 -16.61
N THR A 290 -14.96 3.84 -17.56
CA THR A 290 -14.33 3.75 -18.88
C THR A 290 -12.81 3.74 -18.76
N ALA A 291 -12.23 4.65 -17.96
CA ALA A 291 -10.79 4.68 -17.75
C ALA A 291 -10.24 3.36 -17.17
N THR A 292 -10.94 2.78 -16.18
CA THR A 292 -10.55 1.52 -15.53
C THR A 292 -10.59 0.34 -16.48
N ARG A 293 -11.62 0.26 -17.33
CA ARG A 293 -11.75 -0.81 -18.33
C ARG A 293 -10.66 -0.74 -19.40
N LEU A 294 -10.32 0.47 -19.84
CA LEU A 294 -9.44 0.68 -20.99
C LEU A 294 -7.94 0.74 -20.64
N MET A 295 -7.56 1.06 -19.40
CA MET A 295 -6.16 1.36 -19.08
C MET A 295 -5.19 0.19 -19.26
N SER A 296 -5.67 -1.05 -19.23
CA SER A 296 -4.89 -2.28 -19.44
C SER A 296 -4.75 -2.67 -20.91
N GLU A 297 -5.58 -2.11 -21.80
CA GLU A 297 -5.57 -2.44 -23.23
C GLU A 297 -4.27 -1.97 -23.89
N ASP A 298 -3.79 -2.76 -24.86
CA ASP A 298 -2.51 -2.50 -25.52
C ASP A 298 -2.51 -1.19 -26.31
N ALA A 299 -3.67 -0.77 -26.85
CA ALA A 299 -3.84 0.52 -27.51
C ALA A 299 -3.47 1.70 -26.60
N PHE A 300 -3.60 1.55 -25.27
CA PHE A 300 -3.25 2.57 -24.27
C PHE A 300 -1.86 2.36 -23.66
N ALA A 301 -1.04 1.47 -24.22
CA ALA A 301 0.36 1.32 -23.85
C ALA A 301 1.18 2.56 -24.22
N HIS A 302 2.43 2.59 -23.74
CA HIS A 302 3.41 3.59 -24.15
C HIS A 302 3.63 3.53 -25.67
N LEU A 303 3.72 4.68 -26.34
CA LEU A 303 3.75 4.90 -27.80
C LEU A 303 2.39 4.80 -28.53
N GLY A 304 1.36 4.19 -27.93
CA GLY A 304 -0.01 4.19 -28.47
C GLY A 304 -0.77 5.47 -28.17
N LEU A 305 -1.96 5.33 -27.60
CA LEU A 305 -2.76 6.44 -27.05
C LEU A 305 -2.21 6.89 -25.68
N GLY A 306 -1.67 5.96 -24.90
CA GLY A 306 -1.10 6.23 -23.59
C GLY A 306 -2.11 6.77 -22.56
N GLY A 307 -1.59 7.31 -21.44
CA GLY A 307 -2.43 7.90 -20.40
C GLY A 307 -3.18 9.18 -20.83
N SER A 308 -2.67 9.91 -21.82
CA SER A 308 -3.33 11.11 -22.35
C SER A 308 -4.52 10.76 -23.24
N GLY A 309 -4.38 9.78 -24.14
CA GLY A 309 -5.51 9.32 -24.94
C GLY A 309 -6.59 8.66 -24.08
N LEU A 310 -6.20 7.92 -23.03
CA LEU A 310 -7.14 7.39 -22.03
C LEU A 310 -7.96 8.51 -21.39
N ALA A 311 -7.30 9.61 -20.99
CA ALA A 311 -7.99 10.75 -20.38
C ALA A 311 -8.95 11.45 -21.35
N VAL A 312 -8.59 11.57 -22.64
CA VAL A 312 -9.48 12.15 -23.67
C VAL A 312 -10.72 11.29 -23.89
N VAL A 313 -10.54 9.98 -24.09
CA VAL A 313 -11.68 9.04 -24.27
C VAL A 313 -12.58 9.06 -23.02
N SER A 314 -11.99 9.05 -21.83
CA SER A 314 -12.78 9.05 -20.58
C SER A 314 -13.49 10.38 -20.34
N ALA A 315 -12.90 11.51 -20.74
CA ALA A 315 -13.56 12.82 -20.66
C ALA A 315 -14.74 12.91 -21.65
N LEU A 316 -14.59 12.38 -22.87
CA LEU A 316 -15.67 12.35 -23.86
C LEU A 316 -16.77 11.34 -23.49
N ALA A 317 -16.42 10.22 -22.85
CA ALA A 317 -17.40 9.26 -22.35
C ALA A 317 -18.29 9.85 -21.26
N GLU A 318 -17.70 10.66 -20.38
CA GLU A 318 -18.42 11.43 -19.36
C GLU A 318 -19.29 12.53 -19.98
N ARG A 319 -18.76 13.25 -20.98
CA ARG A 319 -19.49 14.30 -21.68
C ARG A 319 -19.11 14.36 -23.16
N ASN A 320 -20.02 13.93 -24.02
CA ASN A 320 -19.85 14.06 -25.46
C ASN A 320 -20.01 15.53 -25.94
N GLY A 321 -19.50 15.82 -27.13
CA GLY A 321 -19.66 17.14 -27.75
C GLY A 321 -18.77 18.22 -27.14
N GLN A 322 -17.51 17.89 -26.87
CA GLN A 322 -16.55 18.84 -26.31
C GLN A 322 -15.63 19.40 -27.39
N SER A 323 -15.28 20.68 -27.28
CA SER A 323 -14.22 21.27 -28.10
C SER A 323 -12.83 20.83 -27.62
N ALA A 324 -11.83 20.98 -28.50
CA ALA A 324 -10.44 20.73 -28.11
C ALA A 324 -9.95 21.63 -26.96
N ALA A 325 -10.51 22.84 -26.82
CA ALA A 325 -10.20 23.77 -25.73
C ALA A 325 -10.79 23.31 -24.39
N GLU A 326 -12.00 22.74 -24.40
CA GLU A 326 -12.64 22.18 -23.20
C GLU A 326 -11.92 20.92 -22.71
N LEU A 327 -11.50 20.06 -23.64
CA LEU A 327 -10.74 18.83 -23.34
C LEU A 327 -9.40 19.09 -22.65
N VAL A 328 -8.80 20.26 -22.82
CA VAL A 328 -7.61 20.68 -22.04
C VAL A 328 -7.93 20.71 -20.54
N GLY A 329 -9.11 21.21 -20.17
CA GLY A 329 -9.60 21.27 -18.79
C GLY A 329 -10.06 19.91 -18.28
N THR A 330 -11.06 19.33 -18.96
CA THR A 330 -11.72 18.09 -18.51
C THR A 330 -10.77 16.90 -18.48
N ALA A 331 -9.93 16.72 -19.51
CA ALA A 331 -8.92 15.66 -19.51
C ALA A 331 -7.61 16.07 -18.81
N SER A 332 -7.45 17.31 -18.31
CA SER A 332 -6.24 17.81 -17.65
C SER A 332 -4.94 17.55 -18.44
N ILE A 333 -4.93 17.95 -19.71
CA ILE A 333 -3.79 17.79 -20.64
C ILE A 333 -3.44 19.11 -21.32
N SER A 334 -2.24 19.21 -21.92
CA SER A 334 -1.88 20.39 -22.70
C SER A 334 -2.63 20.45 -24.03
N ARG A 335 -2.87 21.67 -24.54
CA ARG A 335 -3.52 21.89 -25.85
C ARG A 335 -2.87 21.09 -26.98
N PRO A 336 -1.53 21.10 -27.18
CA PRO A 336 -0.92 20.28 -28.24
C PRO A 336 -1.16 18.78 -28.06
N THR A 337 -1.27 18.31 -26.81
CA THR A 337 -1.56 16.90 -26.52
C THR A 337 -3.00 16.56 -26.85
N ALA A 338 -3.96 17.43 -26.54
CA ALA A 338 -5.37 17.24 -26.90
C ALA A 338 -5.52 17.07 -28.42
N PHE A 339 -4.99 18.00 -29.22
CA PHE A 339 -5.04 17.91 -30.68
C PHE A 339 -4.39 16.63 -31.22
N ARG A 340 -3.21 16.26 -30.73
CA ARG A 340 -2.52 15.02 -31.16
C ARG A 340 -3.33 13.77 -30.83
N GLN A 341 -3.98 13.71 -29.68
CA GLN A 341 -4.79 12.55 -29.29
C GLN A 341 -6.11 12.51 -30.07
N LEU A 342 -6.77 13.64 -30.26
CA LEU A 342 -7.98 13.73 -31.08
C LEU A 342 -7.72 13.30 -32.53
N LYS A 343 -6.61 13.76 -33.13
CA LYS A 343 -6.20 13.32 -34.46
C LYS A 343 -6.04 11.79 -34.53
N LYS A 344 -5.31 11.18 -33.60
CA LYS A 344 -5.15 9.72 -33.54
C LYS A 344 -6.48 9.00 -33.40
N LEU A 345 -7.36 9.48 -32.52
CA LEU A 345 -8.67 8.85 -32.28
C LEU A 345 -9.59 8.97 -33.51
N ALA A 346 -9.52 10.10 -34.23
CA ALA A 346 -10.28 10.30 -35.45
C ALA A 346 -9.76 9.44 -36.60
N GLU A 347 -8.43 9.31 -36.78
CA GLU A 347 -7.81 8.38 -37.75
C GLU A 347 -8.20 6.90 -37.51
N LEU A 348 -8.56 6.55 -36.26
CA LEU A 348 -9.06 5.22 -35.90
C LEU A 348 -10.61 5.10 -36.04
N GLY A 349 -11.32 6.19 -36.33
CA GLY A 349 -12.78 6.22 -36.41
C GLY A 349 -13.48 6.17 -35.04
N LEU A 350 -12.75 6.36 -33.94
CA LEU A 350 -13.28 6.32 -32.57
C LEU A 350 -13.90 7.65 -32.13
N VAL A 351 -13.55 8.73 -32.81
CA VAL A 351 -14.09 10.07 -32.59
C VAL A 351 -14.53 10.64 -33.92
N GLN A 352 -15.70 11.27 -33.92
CA GLN A 352 -16.18 12.10 -35.03
C GLN A 352 -16.11 13.58 -34.66
N LYS A 353 -15.71 14.40 -35.62
CA LYS A 353 -15.70 15.87 -35.49
C LYS A 353 -16.92 16.43 -36.20
N THR A 354 -17.70 17.26 -35.50
CA THR A 354 -18.82 18.00 -36.08
C THR A 354 -18.64 19.47 -35.74
N ALA A 355 -18.39 20.29 -36.76
CA ALA A 355 -17.91 21.66 -36.59
C ALA A 355 -16.65 21.71 -35.70
N GLU A 356 -16.71 22.32 -34.51
CA GLU A 356 -15.58 22.41 -33.57
C GLU A 356 -15.68 21.45 -32.37
N LEU A 357 -16.67 20.56 -32.38
CA LEU A 357 -16.96 19.64 -31.29
C LEU A 357 -16.60 18.20 -31.67
N TYR A 358 -16.10 17.46 -30.69
CA TYR A 358 -15.71 16.06 -30.81
C TYR A 358 -16.68 15.18 -30.03
N TYR A 359 -17.07 14.07 -30.65
CA TYR A 359 -17.99 13.08 -30.08
C TYR A 359 -17.35 11.70 -30.20
N LEU A 360 -17.47 10.88 -29.16
CA LEU A 360 -17.22 9.45 -29.31
C LEU A 360 -18.26 8.84 -30.24
N THR A 361 -17.82 7.95 -31.12
CA THR A 361 -18.73 7.11 -31.90
C THR A 361 -19.42 6.09 -30.98
N GLU A 362 -20.56 5.56 -31.41
CA GLU A 362 -21.47 4.75 -30.56
C GLU A 362 -20.74 3.60 -29.82
N LYS A 363 -19.80 2.94 -30.51
CA LYS A 363 -19.04 1.80 -29.98
C LYS A 363 -17.58 2.13 -29.67
N ALA A 364 -17.21 3.41 -29.61
CA ALA A 364 -15.83 3.83 -29.38
C ALA A 364 -15.28 3.30 -28.04
N THR A 365 -16.12 3.20 -27.00
CA THR A 365 -15.68 2.71 -25.69
C THR A 365 -15.43 1.19 -25.68
N GLU A 366 -15.91 0.47 -26.69
CA GLU A 366 -15.64 -0.94 -26.97
C GLU A 366 -14.44 -1.10 -27.94
N GLY A 367 -13.95 0.01 -28.50
CA GLY A 367 -12.83 0.04 -29.43
C GLY A 367 -13.24 -0.09 -30.89
N ALA A 368 -14.54 -0.15 -31.19
CA ALA A 368 -15.05 -0.19 -32.55
C ALA A 368 -15.33 1.23 -33.06
N GLY A 369 -14.63 1.62 -34.12
CA GLY A 369 -14.83 2.89 -34.81
C GLY A 369 -15.97 2.87 -35.83
N GLN A 370 -16.22 4.02 -36.44
CA GLN A 370 -17.16 4.18 -37.54
C GLN A 370 -16.49 4.93 -38.69
N ILE A 371 -17.04 4.78 -39.90
CA ILE A 371 -16.60 5.56 -41.05
C ILE A 371 -16.96 7.02 -40.79
N THR A 372 -15.96 7.89 -40.87
CA THR A 372 -16.11 9.35 -40.72
C THR A 372 -15.40 10.04 -41.88
N GLU A 373 -15.54 11.36 -41.97
CA GLU A 373 -14.78 12.16 -42.95
C GLU A 373 -13.25 11.98 -42.80
N GLU A 374 -12.79 11.72 -41.57
CA GLU A 374 -11.37 11.55 -41.24
C GLU A 374 -10.92 10.08 -41.22
N CYS A 375 -11.84 9.12 -41.38
CA CYS A 375 -11.53 7.69 -41.32
C CYS A 375 -12.41 6.86 -42.28
N THR A 376 -11.81 6.38 -43.36
CA THR A 376 -12.46 5.47 -44.33
C THR A 376 -12.43 4.01 -43.90
N GLU A 377 -11.43 3.62 -43.10
CA GLU A 377 -11.23 2.26 -42.62
C GLU A 377 -11.21 2.26 -41.09
N PRO A 378 -12.35 2.25 -40.38
CA PRO A 378 -12.36 2.26 -38.93
C PRO A 378 -11.78 0.98 -38.32
N VAL A 379 -11.29 1.07 -37.08
CA VAL A 379 -10.94 -0.14 -36.33
C VAL A 379 -12.18 -0.88 -35.84
N GLN A 380 -12.09 -2.19 -35.72
CA GLN A 380 -13.16 -3.08 -35.27
C GLN A 380 -13.15 -3.27 -33.75
N ASP A 381 -11.97 -3.17 -33.12
CA ASP A 381 -11.78 -3.33 -31.68
C ASP A 381 -10.45 -2.68 -31.20
N TRP A 382 -10.20 -2.76 -29.90
CA TRP A 382 -8.97 -2.25 -29.29
C TRP A 382 -7.71 -3.05 -29.68
N GLU A 383 -7.85 -4.31 -30.11
CA GLU A 383 -6.71 -5.11 -30.55
C GLU A 383 -6.20 -4.61 -31.91
N GLN A 384 -7.10 -4.39 -32.87
CA GLN A 384 -6.78 -3.79 -34.16
C GLN A 384 -6.25 -2.35 -34.00
N ALA A 385 -6.82 -1.57 -33.07
CA ALA A 385 -6.27 -0.26 -32.73
C ALA A 385 -4.81 -0.38 -32.22
N ALA A 386 -4.53 -1.35 -31.35
CA ALA A 386 -3.18 -1.60 -30.88
C ALA A 386 -2.22 -2.02 -32.01
N GLN A 387 -2.69 -2.83 -32.96
CA GLN A 387 -1.91 -3.24 -34.14
C GLN A 387 -1.54 -2.03 -35.00
N ARG A 388 -2.52 -1.18 -35.35
CA ARG A 388 -2.27 0.05 -36.13
C ARG A 388 -1.34 1.03 -35.44
N LEU A 389 -1.42 1.10 -34.11
CA LEU A 389 -0.54 1.94 -33.29
C LEU A 389 0.83 1.30 -33.01
N GLY A 390 1.10 0.07 -33.49
CA GLY A 390 2.36 -0.64 -33.26
C GLY A 390 2.58 -1.06 -31.79
N THR A 391 1.50 -1.20 -31.03
CA THR A 391 1.53 -1.52 -29.58
C THR A 391 0.99 -2.90 -29.24
N ALA A 392 0.46 -3.64 -30.22
CA ALA A 392 -0.05 -5.00 -30.02
C ALA A 392 0.98 -5.93 -29.35
N GLY A 393 0.49 -6.74 -28.40
CA GLY A 393 1.28 -7.67 -27.60
C GLY A 393 2.10 -7.02 -26.48
N SER A 394 1.95 -5.72 -26.20
CA SER A 394 2.71 -5.04 -25.15
C SER A 394 2.38 -5.58 -23.77
N GLY A 395 1.11 -5.89 -23.51
CA GLY A 395 0.62 -6.50 -22.29
C GLY A 395 1.19 -7.90 -22.12
N GLN A 396 1.18 -8.72 -23.18
CA GLN A 396 1.75 -10.07 -23.12
C GLN A 396 3.26 -10.04 -22.86
N ARG A 397 4.01 -9.22 -23.63
CA ARG A 397 5.46 -9.04 -23.40
C ARG A 397 5.78 -8.61 -21.97
N ARG A 398 4.93 -7.77 -21.38
CA ARG A 398 5.05 -7.32 -19.98
C ARG A 398 4.84 -8.49 -19.01
N ARG A 399 3.75 -9.26 -19.19
CA ARG A 399 3.46 -10.46 -18.38
C ARG A 399 4.61 -11.47 -18.46
N ASP A 400 5.05 -11.81 -19.67
CA ASP A 400 6.16 -12.74 -19.87
C ASP A 400 7.46 -12.27 -19.19
N ARG A 401 7.74 -10.96 -19.27
CA ARG A 401 8.90 -10.38 -18.56
C ARG A 401 8.73 -10.51 -17.05
N HIS A 402 7.55 -10.19 -16.51
CA HIS A 402 7.27 -10.33 -15.08
C HIS A 402 7.34 -11.78 -14.61
N ASP A 403 6.90 -12.74 -15.43
CA ASP A 403 7.02 -14.18 -15.17
C ASP A 403 8.47 -14.64 -15.13
N ARG A 404 9.29 -14.20 -16.10
CA ARG A 404 10.73 -14.47 -16.09
C ARG A 404 11.40 -13.89 -14.83
N GLU A 405 11.04 -12.67 -14.44
CA GLU A 405 11.53 -12.08 -13.20
C GLU A 405 11.09 -12.85 -11.95
N ARG A 406 9.85 -13.35 -11.90
CA ARG A 406 9.34 -14.17 -10.79
C ARG A 406 10.16 -15.44 -10.65
N ARG A 407 10.28 -16.22 -11.72
CA ARG A 407 11.06 -17.47 -11.75
C ARG A 407 12.52 -17.22 -11.36
N HIS A 408 13.14 -16.18 -11.90
CA HIS A 408 14.52 -15.82 -11.55
C HIS A 408 14.68 -15.48 -10.06
N TRP A 409 13.71 -14.75 -9.49
CA TRP A 409 13.71 -14.43 -8.07
C TRP A 409 13.49 -15.66 -7.19
N GLU A 410 12.57 -16.56 -7.55
CA GLU A 410 12.32 -17.83 -6.86
C GLU A 410 13.59 -18.68 -6.82
N THR A 411 14.25 -18.90 -7.97
CA THR A 411 15.54 -19.61 -8.02
C THR A 411 16.63 -18.93 -7.18
N THR A 412 16.64 -17.60 -7.13
CA THR A 412 17.59 -16.85 -6.29
C THR A 412 17.29 -17.06 -4.80
N GLN A 413 16.03 -17.08 -4.40
CA GLN A 413 15.61 -17.36 -3.02
C GLN A 413 15.96 -18.79 -2.61
N GLU A 414 15.73 -19.78 -3.48
CA GLU A 414 16.13 -21.17 -3.24
C GLU A 414 17.64 -21.28 -3.01
N ARG A 415 18.46 -20.65 -3.88
CA ARG A 415 19.92 -20.61 -3.70
C ARG A 415 20.34 -19.93 -2.40
N LEU A 416 19.67 -18.85 -2.01
CA LEU A 416 19.94 -18.17 -0.73
C LEU A 416 19.52 -19.04 0.45
N ALA A 417 18.41 -19.76 0.36
CA ALA A 417 17.97 -20.70 1.40
C ALA A 417 18.92 -21.88 1.55
N GLU A 418 19.45 -22.42 0.44
CA GLU A 418 20.49 -23.45 0.45
C GLU A 418 21.78 -22.96 1.12
N ARG A 419 22.21 -21.72 0.83
CA ARG A 419 23.37 -21.09 1.52
C ARG A 419 23.12 -20.81 3.00
N ARG A 420 21.85 -20.54 3.35
CA ARG A 420 21.40 -20.30 4.73
C ARG A 420 21.05 -21.59 5.48
N ARG A 421 21.26 -22.77 4.90
CA ARG A 421 21.24 -24.01 5.68
C ARG A 421 22.15 -23.79 6.89
N PRO A 422 21.68 -24.11 8.10
CA PRO A 422 22.50 -23.93 9.29
C PRO A 422 23.85 -24.56 8.98
N ALA A 423 24.93 -23.78 9.15
CA ALA A 423 26.26 -24.35 9.09
C ALA A 423 26.19 -25.60 9.97
N THR A 424 26.47 -26.78 9.39
CA THR A 424 26.76 -27.97 10.20
C THR A 424 27.66 -27.45 11.31
N PRO A 425 27.25 -27.50 12.60
CA PRO A 425 28.03 -26.89 13.66
C PRO A 425 29.43 -27.42 13.47
N ALA A 426 30.37 -26.54 13.12
CA ALA A 426 31.74 -26.94 12.95
C ALA A 426 32.09 -27.62 14.28
N PRO A 427 32.58 -28.87 14.27
CA PRO A 427 32.91 -29.54 15.53
C PRO A 427 33.80 -28.57 16.30
N ASN A 428 33.30 -28.07 17.43
CA ASN A 428 34.06 -27.12 18.22
C ASN A 428 35.32 -27.88 18.63
N PRO A 429 36.52 -27.49 18.16
CA PRO A 429 37.74 -28.25 18.44
C PRO A 429 38.07 -28.31 19.93
N ARG A 430 37.32 -27.59 20.78
CA ARG A 430 37.39 -27.60 22.24
C ARG A 430 36.39 -28.53 22.93
N LEU A 431 35.45 -29.13 22.21
CA LEU A 431 34.54 -30.14 22.75
C LEU A 431 35.18 -31.51 22.59
N VAL A 432 35.62 -32.11 23.69
CA VAL A 432 36.16 -33.47 23.70
C VAL A 432 34.98 -34.46 23.62
N PRO A 433 35.04 -35.49 22.74
CA PRO A 433 34.08 -36.58 22.76
C PRO A 433 33.95 -37.16 24.18
N GLN A 434 32.73 -37.36 24.68
CA GLN A 434 32.50 -37.86 26.05
C GLN A 434 33.21 -39.19 26.34
N GLU A 435 33.50 -39.97 25.29
CA GLU A 435 34.23 -41.23 25.32
C GLU A 435 35.68 -41.09 25.81
N LEU A 436 36.26 -39.90 25.64
CA LEU A 436 37.63 -39.56 26.04
C LEU A 436 37.67 -38.76 27.35
N VAL A 437 36.52 -38.56 28.00
CA VAL A 437 36.39 -37.84 29.27
C VAL A 437 36.04 -38.83 30.37
N ARG A 438 36.87 -38.91 31.41
CA ARG A 438 36.59 -39.74 32.58
C ARG A 438 35.53 -39.09 33.48
N PRO A 439 34.88 -39.87 34.38
CA PRO A 439 33.91 -39.33 35.32
C PRO A 439 34.44 -38.21 36.23
N ASP A 440 35.75 -38.12 36.41
CA ASP A 440 36.45 -37.08 37.19
C ASP A 440 36.78 -35.81 36.37
N GLY A 441 36.35 -35.75 35.11
CA GLY A 441 36.55 -34.61 34.21
C GLY A 441 37.92 -34.55 33.53
N THR A 442 38.78 -35.56 33.71
CA THR A 442 40.08 -35.64 33.04
C THR A 442 39.97 -36.17 31.60
N VAL A 443 40.83 -35.65 30.72
CA VAL A 443 40.81 -35.98 29.29
C VAL A 443 41.90 -36.99 28.95
N ILE A 444 41.53 -38.06 28.25
CA ILE A 444 42.44 -39.08 27.74
C ILE A 444 42.89 -38.68 26.34
N ASP A 445 44.20 -38.69 26.09
CA ASP A 445 44.74 -38.51 24.74
C ASP A 445 44.34 -39.71 23.89
N SER A 446 43.53 -39.45 22.86
CA SER A 446 43.04 -40.47 21.92
C SER A 446 44.13 -41.29 21.22
N ARG A 447 45.36 -40.76 21.12
CA ARG A 447 46.47 -41.38 20.38
C ARG A 447 47.38 -42.22 21.27
N THR A 448 47.56 -41.82 22.53
CA THR A 448 48.47 -42.52 23.47
C THR A 448 47.71 -43.32 24.53
N GLY A 449 46.43 -43.02 24.78
CA GLY A 449 45.64 -43.63 25.85
C GLY A 449 46.01 -43.11 27.25
N GLU A 450 46.89 -42.12 27.35
CA GLU A 450 47.35 -41.55 28.61
C GLU A 450 46.48 -40.37 29.05
N ILE A 451 46.46 -40.11 30.35
CA ILE A 451 45.71 -38.99 30.93
C ILE A 451 46.49 -37.70 30.63
N THR A 452 45.81 -36.73 30.02
CA THR A 452 46.38 -35.41 29.77
C THR A 452 46.17 -34.48 30.96
N GLU A 453 46.95 -33.40 30.98
CA GLU A 453 46.79 -32.30 31.93
C GLU A 453 45.48 -31.51 31.75
N TRP A 454 44.79 -31.67 30.61
CA TRP A 454 43.57 -30.95 30.30
C TRP A 454 42.33 -31.52 31.02
N ARG A 455 41.43 -30.64 31.45
CA ARG A 455 40.15 -30.99 32.07
C ARG A 455 38.97 -30.39 31.30
N VAL A 456 37.80 -30.99 31.45
CA VAL A 456 36.56 -30.48 30.87
C VAL A 456 35.79 -29.67 31.92
N ALA A 457 35.48 -28.42 31.62
CA ALA A 457 34.64 -27.56 32.46
C ALA A 457 33.16 -28.01 32.44
N SER A 458 32.34 -27.49 33.36
CA SER A 458 30.92 -27.85 33.47
C SER A 458 30.08 -27.49 32.23
N ASP A 459 30.58 -26.59 31.38
CA ASP A 459 29.98 -26.20 30.10
C ASP A 459 30.50 -27.04 28.91
N GLY A 460 31.40 -28.00 29.17
CA GLY A 460 31.94 -28.93 28.18
C GLY A 460 33.25 -28.47 27.51
N GLU A 461 33.78 -27.29 27.84
CA GLU A 461 35.01 -26.79 27.22
C GLU A 461 36.30 -27.31 27.89
N LEU A 462 37.34 -27.50 27.09
CA LEU A 462 38.70 -27.79 27.56
C LEU A 462 39.31 -26.61 28.32
N ILE A 463 39.73 -26.87 29.56
CA ILE A 463 40.51 -25.95 30.39
C ILE A 463 41.83 -26.61 30.78
N LEU A 464 42.92 -25.84 30.70
CA LEU A 464 44.19 -26.23 31.32
C LEU A 464 44.10 -25.82 32.80
N PRO A 465 44.26 -26.75 33.76
CA PRO A 465 44.30 -26.38 35.17
C PRO A 465 45.46 -25.41 35.40
N ASP A 466 45.15 -24.25 35.96
CA ASP A 466 46.13 -23.21 36.26
C ASP A 466 47.14 -23.75 37.28
N PRO A 467 48.45 -23.81 36.98
CA PRO A 467 49.46 -24.39 37.87
C PRO A 467 49.62 -23.63 39.20
N TRP A 468 48.94 -22.49 39.37
CA TRP A 468 49.02 -21.62 40.55
C TRP A 468 47.67 -21.40 41.27
N GLY A 469 46.62 -22.14 40.92
CA GLY A 469 45.32 -22.06 41.58
C GLY A 469 45.23 -22.90 42.86
N PRO A 470 44.46 -22.48 43.89
CA PRO A 470 44.31 -23.24 45.13
C PRO A 470 43.60 -24.57 44.85
N GLU A 471 44.11 -25.65 45.44
CA GLU A 471 43.54 -27.01 45.37
C GLU A 471 42.05 -26.98 45.72
N TRP A 472 41.18 -27.11 44.71
CA TRP A 472 39.77 -27.38 44.92
C TRP A 472 39.64 -28.85 45.33
N GLY A 473 39.38 -29.09 46.61
CA GLY A 473 39.08 -30.42 47.16
C GLY A 473 37.82 -31.05 46.55
N PRO A 474 37.67 -32.39 46.62
CA PRO A 474 36.59 -33.10 45.96
C PRO A 474 35.22 -32.76 46.57
N ALA A 475 34.20 -32.79 45.70
CA ALA A 475 32.78 -32.66 46.03
C ALA A 475 32.22 -33.88 46.76
#